data_AF-A0AAE0FUA4-F1
#
_entry.id   AF-A0AAE0FUA4-F1
#
_cell.length_a   1.000
_cell.length_b   1.000
_cell.length_c   1.000
_cell.angle_alpha   90.00
_cell.angle_beta   90.00
_cell.angle_gamma   90.00
#
_symmetry.space_group_name_H-M   'P 1'
#
loop_
_entity.id
_entity.type
_entity.pdbx_description
1 polymer ?
#
loop_
_entity_poly.entity_id
_entity_poly.type
_entity_poly.pdbx_seq_one_letter_code
_entity_poly.pdbx_strand_id
1 'polypeptide(L)'
;YLNFNSLTGTVPTELGELTAMQNMDLNSNSLTGTVPTELGELAAMQNMNLNSNSLTGTVPTELGELTAMQHMSLTFNSLTGTVPTELGELTAMTQMDLYSNSLTGTVPTELGELTAMQIMNLYTNSLTGTVPTELGELTAMQNMNLYSNSLTGTVPTELGELTAMRFVYLSDNSLTGTVPTELGELTAMTQMYLSDNSLTGTVPTELGELTAMTQM
;
A
#
# COMPACT_ATOMS: atom_id res chain seq x y z
N TYR A 1 -22.60 1.14 5.80
CA TYR A 1 -22.54 0.03 4.83
C TYR A 1 -23.56 0.28 3.73
N LEU A 2 -23.07 0.58 2.53
CA LEU A 2 -23.84 0.74 1.29
C LEU A 2 -23.15 0.00 0.12
N ASN A 3 -22.32 -0.99 0.44
CA ASN A 3 -21.53 -1.75 -0.50
C ASN A 3 -22.35 -2.72 -1.38
N PHE A 4 -21.80 -3.09 -2.54
CA PHE A 4 -22.42 -3.99 -3.53
C PHE A 4 -23.80 -3.51 -4.00
N ASN A 5 -23.88 -2.24 -4.40
CA ASN A 5 -25.08 -1.64 -4.97
C ASN A 5 -24.78 -1.04 -6.35
N SER A 6 -25.75 -0.30 -6.88
CA SER A 6 -25.60 0.47 -8.13
C SER A 6 -25.73 1.97 -7.85
N LEU A 7 -25.23 2.44 -6.70
CA LEU A 7 -25.25 3.85 -6.35
C LEU A 7 -24.39 4.62 -7.36
N THR A 8 -24.92 5.74 -7.82
CA THR A 8 -24.28 6.65 -8.78
C THR A 8 -24.11 8.03 -8.17
N GLY A 9 -23.47 8.94 -8.90
CA GLY A 9 -23.15 10.28 -8.40
C GLY A 9 -21.84 10.29 -7.61
N THR A 10 -21.59 11.36 -6.86
CA THR A 10 -20.34 11.55 -6.11
C THR A 10 -20.47 11.10 -4.67
N VAL A 11 -19.33 10.88 -4.00
CA VAL A 11 -19.31 10.81 -2.53
C VAL A 11 -19.68 12.20 -1.99
N PRO A 12 -20.75 12.35 -1.18
CA PRO A 12 -21.15 13.66 -0.67
C PRO A 12 -20.14 14.23 0.31
N THR A 13 -19.87 15.54 0.23
CA THR A 13 -18.96 16.24 1.15
C THR A 13 -19.55 16.29 2.56
N GLU A 14 -20.88 16.28 2.69
CA GLU A 14 -21.61 16.29 3.96
C GLU A 14 -21.34 15.03 4.81
N LEU A 15 -20.78 13.97 4.21
CA LEU A 15 -20.32 12.83 5.00
C LEU A 15 -19.23 13.21 6.00
N GLY A 16 -18.43 14.26 5.74
CA GLY A 16 -17.42 14.78 6.67
C GLY A 16 -17.99 15.28 8.00
N GLU A 17 -19.27 15.71 8.03
CA GLU A 17 -19.92 16.19 9.25
C GLU A 17 -20.21 15.06 10.26
N LEU A 18 -20.14 13.80 9.82
CA LEU A 18 -20.47 12.61 10.62
C LEU A 18 -19.29 12.17 11.50
N THR A 19 -18.73 13.08 12.29
CA THR A 19 -17.48 12.92 13.07
C THR A 19 -17.43 11.71 14.03
N ALA A 20 -18.59 11.12 14.37
CA ALA A 20 -18.67 9.88 15.15
C ALA A 20 -18.57 8.59 14.31
N MET A 21 -18.48 8.70 12.98
CA MET A 21 -18.42 7.56 12.07
C MET A 21 -17.07 6.85 12.19
N GLN A 22 -17.12 5.55 12.48
CA GLN A 22 -15.95 4.69 12.56
C GLN A 22 -15.76 3.82 11.32
N ASN A 23 -16.85 3.53 10.60
CA ASN A 23 -16.86 2.58 9.51
C ASN A 23 -17.66 3.15 8.34
N MET A 24 -16.97 3.41 7.23
CA MET A 24 -17.55 3.78 5.96
C MET A 24 -17.28 2.67 4.95
N ASP A 25 -18.35 2.11 4.38
CA ASP A 25 -18.23 1.11 3.34
C ASP A 25 -19.18 1.43 2.19
N LEU A 26 -18.60 1.93 1.10
CA LEU A 26 -19.26 2.30 -0.16
C LEU A 26 -18.74 1.47 -1.34
N ASN A 27 -18.06 0.34 -1.07
CA ASN A 27 -17.39 -0.43 -2.11
C ASN A 27 -18.35 -1.04 -3.14
N SER A 28 -17.84 -1.35 -4.33
CA SER A 28 -18.61 -2.02 -5.40
C SER A 28 -19.90 -1.27 -5.74
N ASN A 29 -19.73 -0.03 -6.21
CA ASN A 29 -20.81 0.85 -6.68
C ASN A 29 -20.39 1.49 -8.02
N SER A 30 -21.09 2.54 -8.47
CA SER A 30 -20.77 3.33 -9.66
C SER A 30 -20.55 4.81 -9.30
N LEU A 31 -19.95 5.06 -8.14
CA LEU A 31 -19.64 6.41 -7.67
C LEU A 31 -18.54 7.03 -8.55
N THR A 32 -18.70 8.32 -8.86
CA THR A 32 -17.80 9.11 -9.70
C THR A 32 -17.30 10.34 -8.94
N GLY A 33 -16.51 11.19 -9.59
CA GLY A 33 -15.93 12.38 -8.95
C GLY A 33 -14.74 12.03 -8.07
N THR A 34 -14.34 12.96 -7.21
CA THR A 34 -13.15 12.79 -6.35
C THR A 34 -13.50 12.20 -4.99
N VAL A 35 -12.48 11.72 -4.27
CA VAL A 35 -12.59 11.52 -2.82
C VAL A 35 -12.67 12.91 -2.18
N PRO A 36 -13.73 13.25 -1.42
CA PRO A 36 -13.86 14.56 -0.79
C PRO A 36 -12.79 14.79 0.28
N THR A 37 -12.25 16.00 0.34
CA THR A 37 -11.27 16.41 1.37
C THR A 37 -11.92 16.42 2.76
N GLU A 38 -13.23 16.70 2.83
CA GLU A 38 -14.03 16.71 4.05
C GLU A 38 -14.07 15.35 4.76
N LEU A 39 -13.76 14.25 4.07
CA LEU A 39 -13.62 12.96 4.73
C LEU A 39 -12.46 12.94 5.75
N GLY A 40 -11.50 13.86 5.65
CA GLY A 40 -10.45 14.08 6.65
C GLY A 40 -10.97 14.61 7.99
N GLU A 41 -12.21 15.10 8.07
CA GLU A 41 -12.83 15.57 9.32
C GLU A 41 -13.37 14.42 10.20
N LEU A 42 -13.37 13.18 9.69
CA LEU A 42 -13.92 12.00 10.35
C LEU A 42 -12.97 11.44 11.41
N ALA A 43 -12.65 12.22 12.44
CA ALA A 43 -11.63 11.89 13.46
C ALA A 43 -11.81 10.51 14.15
N ALA A 44 -13.01 9.94 14.17
CA ALA A 44 -13.27 8.60 14.71
C ALA A 44 -13.13 7.46 13.69
N MET A 45 -12.83 7.76 12.42
CA MET A 45 -12.78 6.79 11.33
C MET A 45 -11.70 5.73 11.57
N GLN A 46 -12.09 4.47 11.49
CA GLN A 46 -11.20 3.31 11.62
C GLN A 46 -11.10 2.56 10.30
N ASN A 47 -12.22 2.42 9.58
CA ASN A 47 -12.28 1.64 8.35
C ASN A 47 -12.98 2.45 7.25
N MET A 48 -12.24 2.78 6.20
CA MET A 48 -12.77 3.45 5.01
C MET A 48 -12.60 2.56 3.79
N ASN A 49 -13.70 2.16 3.17
CA ASN A 49 -13.71 1.34 1.97
C ASN A 49 -14.52 2.01 0.85
N LEU A 50 -13.79 2.52 -0.15
CA LEU A 50 -14.32 3.15 -1.37
C LEU A 50 -13.95 2.37 -2.64
N ASN A 51 -13.49 1.13 -2.49
CA ASN A 51 -12.98 0.36 -3.62
C ASN A 51 -14.04 0.04 -4.69
N SER A 52 -13.59 -0.32 -5.89
CA SER A 52 -14.45 -0.77 -6.99
C SER A 52 -15.55 0.25 -7.33
N ASN A 53 -15.11 1.47 -7.65
CA ASN A 53 -15.94 2.59 -8.10
C ASN A 53 -15.28 3.23 -9.34
N SER A 54 -15.70 4.43 -9.71
CA SER A 54 -15.11 5.22 -10.81
C SER A 54 -14.61 6.57 -10.28
N LEU A 55 -14.03 6.57 -9.07
CA LEU A 55 -13.47 7.77 -8.45
C LEU A 55 -12.22 8.23 -9.22
N THR A 56 -12.07 9.53 -9.37
CA THR A 56 -10.98 10.19 -10.10
C THR A 56 -10.29 11.23 -9.20
N GLY A 57 -9.30 11.96 -9.74
CA GLY A 57 -8.53 12.94 -8.96
C GLY A 57 -7.49 12.28 -8.07
N THR A 58 -6.98 13.01 -7.09
CA THR A 58 -5.90 12.55 -6.21
C THR A 58 -6.43 11.91 -4.93
N VAL A 59 -5.58 11.15 -4.25
CA VAL A 59 -5.80 10.82 -2.83
C VAL A 59 -5.65 12.13 -2.02
N PRO A 60 -6.67 12.58 -1.27
CA PRO A 60 -6.58 13.81 -0.50
C PRO A 60 -5.52 13.73 0.61
N THR A 61 -4.75 14.80 0.80
CA THR A 61 -3.76 14.90 1.89
C THR A 61 -4.45 14.92 3.26
N GLU A 62 -5.69 15.44 3.32
CA GLU A 62 -6.52 15.52 4.52
C GLU A 62 -6.87 14.15 5.11
N LEU A 63 -6.76 13.07 4.33
CA LEU A 63 -6.91 11.72 4.88
C LEU A 63 -5.82 11.36 5.89
N GLY A 64 -4.68 12.08 5.90
CA GLY A 64 -3.63 11.96 6.91
C GLY A 64 -4.05 12.41 8.32
N GLU A 65 -5.14 13.19 8.45
CA GLU A 65 -5.67 13.64 9.75
C GLU A 65 -6.43 12.53 10.51
N LEU A 66 -6.72 11.41 9.83
CA LEU A 66 -7.54 10.31 10.35
C LEU A 66 -6.72 9.35 11.23
N THR A 67 -6.09 9.87 12.28
CA THR A 67 -5.13 9.13 13.14
C THR A 67 -5.69 7.86 13.81
N ALA A 68 -7.02 7.67 13.86
CA ALA A 68 -7.67 6.43 14.31
C ALA A 68 -7.80 5.36 13.22
N MET A 69 -7.43 5.66 11.98
CA MET A 69 -7.63 4.80 10.81
C MET A 69 -6.74 3.56 10.89
N GLN A 70 -7.37 2.40 10.70
CA GLN A 70 -6.75 1.08 10.73
C GLN A 70 -6.72 0.43 9.35
N HIS A 71 -7.72 0.73 8.51
CA HIS A 71 -7.86 0.18 7.18
C HIS A 71 -8.39 1.24 6.20
N MET A 72 -7.63 1.45 5.12
CA MET A 72 -8.03 2.26 3.97
C MET A 72 -8.00 1.43 2.69
N SER A 73 -9.10 1.43 1.94
CA SER A 73 -9.18 0.80 0.62
C SER A 73 -9.76 1.74 -0.43
N LEU A 74 -8.93 2.15 -1.38
CA LEU A 74 -9.28 3.01 -2.53
C LEU A 74 -9.05 2.30 -3.87
N THR A 75 -8.98 0.96 -3.86
CA THR A 75 -8.55 0.14 -5.00
C THR A 75 -9.58 0.12 -6.13
N PHE A 76 -9.15 -0.26 -7.33
CA PHE A 76 -10.03 -0.35 -8.50
C PHE A 76 -10.83 0.93 -8.74
N ASN A 77 -10.12 2.05 -8.83
CA ASN A 77 -10.64 3.35 -9.20
C ASN A 77 -9.77 3.93 -10.34
N SER A 78 -9.89 5.23 -10.61
CA SER A 78 -9.08 5.96 -11.58
C SER A 78 -8.34 7.13 -10.91
N LEU A 79 -7.86 6.91 -9.68
CA LEU A 79 -7.10 7.91 -8.93
C LEU A 79 -5.74 8.17 -9.58
N THR A 80 -5.30 9.42 -9.58
CA THR A 80 -4.06 9.91 -10.17
C THR A 80 -3.24 10.69 -9.14
N GLY A 81 -2.10 11.24 -9.55
CA GLY A 81 -1.20 11.97 -8.66
C GLY A 81 -0.40 11.03 -7.76
N THR A 82 0.19 11.56 -6.70
CA THR A 82 1.10 10.81 -5.82
C THR A 82 0.38 10.15 -4.66
N VAL A 83 1.03 9.17 -4.03
CA VAL A 83 0.68 8.77 -2.66
C VAL A 83 1.07 9.93 -1.73
N PRO A 84 0.14 10.52 -0.96
CA PRO A 84 0.44 11.65 -0.08
C PRO A 84 1.42 11.24 1.04
N THR A 85 2.35 12.13 1.37
CA THR A 85 3.30 11.95 2.48
C THR A 85 2.57 11.96 3.83
N GLU A 86 1.45 12.70 3.91
CA GLU A 86 0.59 12.83 5.09
C GLU A 86 -0.03 11.50 5.52
N LEU A 87 -0.11 10.49 4.63
CA LEU A 87 -0.53 9.15 5.03
C LEU A 87 0.43 8.49 6.02
N GLY A 88 1.67 8.99 6.16
CA GLY A 88 2.62 8.56 7.19
C GLY A 88 2.20 8.93 8.62
N GLU A 89 1.25 9.86 8.80
CA GLU A 89 0.73 10.25 10.12
C GLU A 89 -0.27 9.23 10.70
N LEU A 90 -0.72 8.27 9.89
CA LEU A 90 -1.75 7.28 10.25
C LEU A 90 -1.19 6.13 11.08
N THR A 91 -0.57 6.43 12.21
CA THR A 91 0.18 5.46 13.05
C THR A 91 -0.64 4.25 13.54
N ALA A 92 -1.98 4.30 13.52
CA ALA A 92 -2.87 3.17 13.80
C ALA A 92 -3.14 2.25 12.60
N MET A 93 -2.65 2.60 11.40
CA MET A 93 -2.92 1.92 10.14
C MET A 93 -2.29 0.53 10.15
N THR A 94 -3.11 -0.48 9.83
CA THR A 94 -2.70 -1.88 9.71
C THR A 94 -2.77 -2.37 8.26
N GLN A 95 -3.62 -1.76 7.43
CA GLN A 95 -3.81 -2.16 6.04
C GLN A 95 -4.09 -0.95 5.14
N MET A 96 -3.25 -0.79 4.12
CA MET A 96 -3.41 0.23 3.09
C MET A 96 -3.48 -0.42 1.70
N ASP A 97 -4.63 -0.24 1.04
CA ASP A 97 -4.86 -0.74 -0.31
C ASP A 97 -5.15 0.41 -1.30
N LEU A 98 -4.17 0.73 -2.14
CA LEU A 98 -4.26 1.77 -3.19
C LEU A 98 -4.01 1.22 -4.60
N TYR A 99 -3.94 -0.10 -4.75
CA TYR A 99 -3.64 -0.78 -6.00
C TYR A 99 -4.71 -0.61 -7.10
N SER A 100 -4.34 -0.89 -8.36
CA SER A 100 -5.23 -0.76 -9.52
C SER A 100 -5.84 0.64 -9.64
N ASN A 101 -4.95 1.63 -9.70
CA ASN A 101 -5.24 3.03 -9.98
C ASN A 101 -4.23 3.54 -11.04
N SER A 102 -4.07 4.85 -11.16
CA SER A 102 -3.07 5.51 -12.01
C SER A 102 -2.16 6.43 -11.18
N LEU A 103 -1.82 6.01 -9.97
CA LEU A 103 -0.93 6.75 -9.07
C LEU A 103 0.48 6.81 -9.64
N THR A 104 1.15 7.94 -9.49
CA THR A 104 2.50 8.25 -9.99
C THR A 104 3.39 8.76 -8.86
N GLY A 105 4.61 9.20 -9.19
CA GLY A 105 5.59 9.64 -8.18
C GLY A 105 6.24 8.46 -7.46
N THR A 106 6.83 8.70 -6.30
CA THR A 106 7.55 7.70 -5.52
C THR A 106 6.68 7.10 -4.43
N VAL A 107 7.10 5.94 -3.89
CA VAL A 107 6.62 5.50 -2.58
C VAL A 107 7.18 6.46 -1.52
N PRO A 108 6.36 7.15 -0.71
CA PRO A 108 6.85 8.09 0.30
C PRO A 108 7.69 7.39 1.37
N THR A 109 8.76 8.04 1.83
CA THR A 109 9.60 7.56 2.94
C THR A 109 8.84 7.58 4.26
N GLU A 110 7.89 8.52 4.40
CA GLU A 110 7.02 8.72 5.57
C GLU A 110 6.14 7.50 5.85
N LEU A 111 5.89 6.63 4.86
CA LEU A 111 5.19 5.37 5.10
C LEU A 111 5.97 4.41 6.02
N GLY A 112 7.27 4.64 6.24
CA GLY A 112 8.08 3.93 7.24
C GLY A 112 7.69 4.21 8.70
N GLU A 113 6.97 5.31 8.97
CA GLU A 113 6.49 5.66 10.32
C GLU A 113 5.28 4.82 10.78
N LEU A 114 4.67 4.06 9.86
CA LEU A 114 3.46 3.28 10.09
C LEU A 114 3.75 1.94 10.79
N THR A 115 4.38 1.98 11.96
CA THR A 115 4.88 0.77 12.67
C THR A 115 3.83 -0.31 12.98
N ALA A 116 2.53 0.01 12.92
CA ALA A 116 1.42 -0.96 13.02
C ALA A 116 1.04 -1.65 11.70
N MET A 117 1.61 -1.22 10.57
CA MET A 117 1.29 -1.68 9.23
C MET A 117 1.62 -3.16 9.06
N GLN A 118 0.65 -3.92 8.57
CA GLN A 118 0.77 -5.35 8.29
C GLN A 118 0.67 -5.64 6.79
N ILE A 119 -0.12 -4.85 6.07
CA ILE A 119 -0.44 -5.08 4.65
C ILE A 119 -0.36 -3.77 3.89
N MET A 120 0.54 -3.71 2.91
CA MET A 120 0.67 -2.57 2.00
C MET A 120 0.54 -3.04 0.55
N ASN A 121 -0.53 -2.64 -0.12
CA ASN A 121 -0.79 -2.98 -1.51
C ASN A 121 -0.83 -1.71 -2.39
N LEU A 122 0.26 -1.47 -3.13
CA LEU A 122 0.40 -0.34 -4.07
C LEU A 122 0.57 -0.79 -5.53
N TYR A 123 0.37 -2.08 -5.80
CA TYR A 123 0.60 -2.69 -7.11
C TYR A 123 -0.32 -2.18 -8.23
N THR A 124 0.06 -2.44 -9.49
CA THR A 124 -0.71 -2.00 -10.67
C THR A 124 -1.04 -0.51 -10.59
N ASN A 125 0.03 0.29 -10.56
CA ASN A 125 0.02 1.74 -10.65
C ASN A 125 1.16 2.18 -11.59
N SER A 126 1.58 3.44 -11.54
CA SER A 126 2.72 3.98 -12.29
C SER A 126 3.74 4.62 -11.35
N LEU A 127 3.95 4.01 -10.18
CA LEU A 127 4.93 4.47 -9.20
C LEU A 127 6.34 4.29 -9.75
N THR A 128 7.22 5.23 -9.43
CA THR A 128 8.61 5.34 -9.91
C THR A 128 9.56 5.53 -8.73
N GLY A 129 10.85 5.74 -9.00
CA GLY A 129 11.86 5.90 -7.94
C GLY A 129 12.26 4.55 -7.33
N THR A 130 12.80 4.56 -6.12
CA THR A 130 13.28 3.35 -5.43
C THR A 130 12.24 2.84 -4.43
N VAL A 131 12.38 1.58 -4.02
CA VAL A 131 11.74 1.11 -2.77
C VAL A 131 12.45 1.83 -1.61
N PRO A 132 11.76 2.59 -0.75
CA PRO A 132 12.38 3.29 0.37
C PRO A 132 13.00 2.33 1.38
N THR A 133 14.16 2.68 1.92
CA THR A 133 14.84 1.92 2.98
C THR A 133 14.06 1.96 4.29
N GLU A 134 13.32 3.05 4.51
CA GLU A 134 12.46 3.31 5.68
C GLU A 134 11.34 2.29 5.82
N LEU A 135 10.95 1.59 4.74
CA LEU A 135 9.99 0.49 4.84
C LEU A 135 10.52 -0.69 5.66
N GLY A 136 11.84 -0.78 5.91
CA GLY A 136 12.45 -1.73 6.83
C GLY A 136 12.12 -1.49 8.31
N GLU A 137 11.58 -0.32 8.66
CA GLU A 137 11.15 0.00 10.05
C GLU A 137 9.77 -0.60 10.39
N LEU A 138 9.05 -1.13 9.40
CA LEU A 138 7.69 -1.66 9.53
C LEU A 138 7.66 -3.06 10.13
N THR A 139 8.17 -3.23 11.35
CA THR A 139 8.38 -4.56 11.99
C THR A 139 7.13 -5.45 12.11
N ALA A 140 5.92 -4.89 11.99
CA ALA A 140 4.66 -5.64 11.94
C ALA A 140 4.27 -6.13 10.53
N MET A 141 5.01 -5.74 9.48
CA MET A 141 4.71 -6.01 8.08
C MET A 141 4.68 -7.49 7.78
N GLN A 142 3.61 -7.95 7.15
CA GLN A 142 3.40 -9.33 6.73
C GLN A 142 3.33 -9.46 5.21
N ASN A 143 2.78 -8.45 4.54
CA ASN A 143 2.57 -8.46 3.10
C ASN A 143 2.92 -7.10 2.48
N MET A 144 3.98 -7.07 1.68
CA MET A 144 4.36 -5.92 0.90
C MET A 144 4.20 -6.23 -0.59
N ASN A 145 3.32 -5.49 -1.24
CA ASN A 145 2.98 -5.71 -2.62
C ASN A 145 3.10 -4.43 -3.46
N LEU A 146 4.17 -4.39 -4.26
CA LEU A 146 4.53 -3.27 -5.13
C LEU A 146 4.64 -3.69 -6.60
N TYR A 147 4.11 -4.87 -6.98
CA TYR A 147 4.29 -5.41 -8.33
C TYR A 147 3.61 -4.54 -9.40
N SER A 148 4.04 -4.65 -10.67
CA SER A 148 3.47 -3.91 -11.80
C SER A 148 3.44 -2.39 -11.55
N ASN A 149 4.65 -1.85 -11.42
CA ASN A 149 4.94 -0.43 -11.32
C ASN A 149 6.18 -0.13 -12.19
N SER A 150 6.79 1.04 -12.02
CA SER A 150 8.03 1.44 -12.69
C SER A 150 9.14 1.74 -11.67
N LEU A 151 9.19 0.96 -10.58
CA LEU A 151 10.21 1.09 -9.54
C LEU A 151 11.59 0.70 -10.08
N THR A 152 12.61 1.38 -9.58
CA THR A 152 14.02 1.31 -10.01
C THR A 152 14.94 1.18 -8.80
N GLY A 153 16.26 1.19 -9.01
CA GLY A 153 17.23 1.02 -7.94
C GLY A 153 17.36 -0.44 -7.52
N THR A 154 17.81 -0.70 -6.30
CA THR A 154 18.01 -2.04 -5.76
C THR A 154 16.87 -2.45 -4.83
N VAL A 155 16.73 -3.75 -4.57
CA VAL A 155 15.94 -4.21 -3.42
C VAL A 155 16.69 -3.79 -2.14
N PRO A 156 16.08 -3.03 -1.21
CA PRO A 156 16.74 -2.59 0.02
C PRO A 156 17.13 -3.77 0.91
N THR A 157 18.30 -3.71 1.52
CA THR A 157 18.77 -4.72 2.48
C THR A 157 17.95 -4.68 3.77
N GLU A 158 17.41 -3.51 4.10
CA GLU A 158 16.58 -3.22 5.27
C GLU A 158 15.27 -4.02 5.27
N LEU A 159 14.80 -4.51 4.12
CA LEU A 159 13.67 -5.43 4.07
C LEU A 159 13.95 -6.75 4.81
N GLY A 160 15.22 -7.12 5.02
CA GLY A 160 15.63 -8.26 5.83
C GLY A 160 15.33 -8.12 7.33
N GLU A 161 15.06 -6.91 7.82
CA GLU A 161 14.70 -6.65 9.23
C GLU A 161 13.23 -7.00 9.53
N LEU A 162 12.40 -7.20 8.49
CA LEU A 162 10.96 -7.41 8.59
C LEU A 162 10.60 -8.86 8.96
N THR A 163 11.06 -9.33 10.12
CA THR A 163 10.95 -10.75 10.52
C THR A 163 9.54 -11.34 10.55
N ALA A 164 8.48 -10.51 10.57
CA ALA A 164 7.07 -10.93 10.46
C ALA A 164 6.60 -11.16 9.01
N MET A 165 7.44 -10.81 8.02
CA MET A 165 7.10 -10.79 6.60
C MET A 165 6.89 -12.19 6.04
N ARG A 166 5.79 -12.34 5.29
CA ARG A 166 5.34 -13.61 4.71
C ARG A 166 5.29 -13.56 3.19
N PHE A 167 5.03 -12.37 2.65
CA PHE A 167 4.84 -12.13 1.22
C PHE A 167 5.56 -10.86 0.81
N VAL A 168 6.42 -10.98 -0.22
CA VAL A 168 7.02 -9.85 -0.92
C VAL A 168 6.79 -10.02 -2.41
N TYR A 169 6.08 -9.06 -2.99
CA TYR A 169 5.79 -9.03 -4.42
C TYR A 169 6.37 -7.75 -5.03
N LEU A 170 7.50 -7.88 -5.72
CA LEU A 170 8.17 -6.79 -6.44
C LEU A 170 8.27 -7.05 -7.95
N SER A 171 7.58 -8.07 -8.45
CA SER A 171 7.58 -8.43 -9.87
C SER A 171 7.12 -7.30 -10.79
N ASP A 172 7.49 -7.36 -12.06
CA ASP A 172 7.06 -6.39 -13.09
C ASP A 172 7.40 -4.95 -12.70
N ASN A 173 8.71 -4.70 -12.56
CA ASN A 173 9.32 -3.42 -12.24
C ASN A 173 10.65 -3.29 -13.01
N SER A 174 11.45 -2.27 -12.70
CA SER A 174 12.78 -2.04 -13.27
C SER A 174 13.89 -2.09 -12.21
N LEU A 175 13.74 -2.94 -11.19
CA LEU A 175 14.75 -3.12 -10.14
C LEU A 175 16.03 -3.73 -10.72
N THR A 176 17.17 -3.33 -10.16
CA THR A 176 18.53 -3.66 -10.60
C THR A 176 19.37 -4.14 -9.40
N GLY A 177 20.65 -4.44 -9.61
CA GLY A 177 21.53 -4.94 -8.54
C GLY A 177 21.35 -6.43 -8.32
N THR A 178 21.63 -6.91 -7.10
CA THR A 178 21.52 -8.32 -6.71
C THR A 178 20.35 -8.51 -5.76
N VAL A 179 19.89 -9.75 -5.59
CA VAL A 179 18.98 -10.11 -4.49
C VAL A 179 19.78 -10.01 -3.17
N PRO A 180 19.34 -9.24 -2.17
CA PRO A 180 20.02 -9.12 -0.88
C PRO A 180 20.10 -10.45 -0.14
N THR A 181 21.24 -10.72 0.50
CA THR A 181 21.43 -11.91 1.36
C THR A 181 20.57 -11.85 2.61
N GLU A 182 20.27 -10.64 3.08
CA GLU A 182 19.46 -10.30 4.25
C GLU A 182 18.01 -10.82 4.13
N LEU A 183 17.51 -11.02 2.90
CA LEU A 183 16.20 -11.66 2.71
C LEU A 183 16.17 -13.12 3.21
N GLY A 184 17.33 -13.75 3.40
CA GLY A 184 17.45 -15.07 4.03
C GLY A 184 17.13 -15.08 5.52
N GLU A 185 17.13 -13.93 6.20
CA GLU A 185 16.78 -13.81 7.62
C GLU A 185 15.26 -13.86 7.88
N LEU A 186 14.46 -13.74 6.82
CA LEU A 186 12.99 -13.68 6.88
C LEU A 186 12.36 -15.06 7.05
N THR A 187 12.63 -15.73 8.17
CA THR A 187 12.22 -17.12 8.42
C THR A 187 10.70 -17.39 8.34
N ALA A 188 9.86 -16.36 8.44
CA ALA A 188 8.41 -16.43 8.24
C ALA A 188 7.96 -16.33 6.77
N MET A 189 8.88 -16.03 5.85
CA MET A 189 8.63 -15.83 4.43
C MET A 189 8.07 -17.09 3.78
N THR A 190 6.95 -16.93 3.08
CA THR A 190 6.27 -18.02 2.37
C THR A 190 6.29 -17.85 0.87
N GLN A 191 6.32 -16.60 0.38
CA GLN A 191 6.38 -16.31 -1.04
C GLN A 191 7.19 -15.06 -1.33
N MET A 192 8.05 -15.15 -2.34
CA MET A 192 8.87 -14.04 -2.80
C MET A 192 8.81 -13.98 -4.33
N TYR A 193 8.28 -12.90 -4.90
CA TYR A 193 8.22 -12.73 -6.34
C TYR A 193 9.02 -11.52 -6.77
N LEU A 194 10.11 -11.77 -7.48
CA LEU A 194 11.04 -10.78 -8.02
C LEU A 194 11.15 -10.84 -9.56
N SER A 195 10.25 -11.58 -10.22
CA SER A 195 10.26 -11.79 -11.67
C SER A 195 10.14 -10.48 -12.44
N ASP A 196 10.50 -10.48 -13.73
CA ASP A 196 10.27 -9.33 -14.62
C ASP A 196 10.87 -8.02 -14.07
N ASN A 197 12.13 -8.13 -13.63
CA ASN A 197 13.01 -7.04 -13.22
C ASN A 197 14.35 -7.14 -13.99
N SER A 198 15.29 -6.24 -13.71
CA SER A 198 16.66 -6.23 -14.24
C SER A 198 17.71 -6.67 -13.20
N LEU A 199 17.34 -7.59 -12.31
CA LEU A 199 18.24 -8.13 -11.29
C LEU A 199 19.36 -8.98 -11.92
N THR A 200 20.53 -8.94 -11.29
CA THR A 200 21.78 -9.58 -11.74
C THR A 200 22.42 -10.37 -10.59
N GLY A 201 23.57 -11.01 -10.85
CA GLY A 201 24.29 -11.78 -9.84
C GLY A 201 23.76 -13.20 -9.69
N THR A 202 23.95 -13.78 -8.51
CA THR A 202 23.54 -15.15 -8.18
C THR A 202 22.35 -15.13 -7.23
N VAL A 203 21.59 -16.23 -7.20
CA VAL A 203 20.62 -16.48 -6.13
C VAL A 203 21.40 -16.65 -4.81
N PRO A 204 21.14 -15.84 -3.75
CA PRO A 204 21.80 -15.98 -2.46
C PRO A 204 21.57 -17.37 -1.86
N THR A 205 22.61 -17.96 -1.27
CA THR A 205 22.52 -19.29 -0.64
C THR A 205 21.66 -19.28 0.62
N GLU A 206 21.57 -18.12 1.26
CA GLU A 206 20.79 -17.80 2.46
C GLU A 206 19.28 -18.00 2.22
N LEU A 207 18.80 -17.83 0.98
CA LEU A 207 17.41 -18.14 0.64
C LEU A 207 17.08 -19.64 0.81
N GLY A 208 18.09 -20.51 0.81
CA GLY A 208 17.94 -21.93 1.12
C GLY A 208 17.60 -22.22 2.59
N GLU A 209 17.73 -21.24 3.49
CA GLU A 209 17.41 -21.35 4.92
C GLU A 209 15.93 -21.04 5.22
N LEU A 210 15.19 -20.50 4.24
CA LEU A 210 13.79 -20.13 4.36
C LEU A 210 12.86 -21.34 4.32
N THR A 211 12.80 -22.08 5.43
CA THR A 211 12.04 -23.35 5.53
C THR A 211 10.52 -23.22 5.35
N ALA A 212 9.96 -22.01 5.50
CA ALA A 212 8.55 -21.72 5.27
C ALA A 212 8.22 -21.38 3.80
N MET A 213 9.22 -21.24 2.93
CA MET A 213 9.06 -20.84 1.54
C MET A 213 8.30 -21.90 0.74
N THR A 214 7.28 -21.46 0.00
CA THR A 214 6.44 -22.31 -0.85
C THR A 214 6.52 -21.93 -2.33
N GLN A 215 6.83 -20.66 -2.64
CA GLN A 215 6.91 -20.13 -4.01
C GLN A 215 7.98 -19.04 -4.11
N MET A 216 8.81 -19.10 -5.16
CA MET A 216 9.86 -18.12 -5.48
C MET A 216 10.04 -18.02 -7.00
#